data_AF-A0A9D8YN62-F1
#
_entry.id   AF-A0A9D8YN62-F1
#
_cell.length_a   1.000
_cell.length_b   1.000
_cell.length_c   1.000
_cell.angle_alpha   90.00
_cell.angle_beta   90.00
_cell.angle_gamma   90.00
#
_symmetry.space_group_name_H-M   'P 1'
#
loop_
_entity.id
_entity.type
_entity.pdbx_description
1 polymer ?
#
loop_
_entity_poly.entity_id
_entity_poly.type
_entity_poly.pdbx_seq_one_letter_code
_entity_poly.pdbx_strand_id
1 'polypeptide(L)'
;MLEDEKLLLKVEDRQWRLNREVSASGNRYVGEGIEFWIKGKEALMMTENKRVNCVRNRDAFLIGGDRDEHGCNGSAGYPWCRKLDQCVRAWELARKNGLQDPAEAIAKVCD
;
A
#
# COMPACT_ATOMS: atom_id res chain seq x y z
N MET A 1 -4.59 -10.22 23.51
CA MET A 1 -5.17 -8.93 23.06
C MET A 1 -4.27 -7.84 23.62
N LEU A 2 -3.41 -7.26 22.77
CA LEU A 2 -2.47 -6.12 22.94
C LEU A 2 -1.18 -6.39 22.12
N GLU A 3 -1.31 -6.50 20.80
CA GLU A 3 -0.16 -6.46 19.87
C GLU A 3 -0.01 -5.06 19.23
N ASP A 4 -1.01 -4.17 19.37
CA ASP A 4 -1.05 -2.82 18.81
C ASP A 4 -0.14 -1.78 19.51
N GLU A 5 0.59 -2.17 20.55
CA GLU A 5 1.48 -1.29 21.30
C GLU A 5 2.92 -1.27 20.78
N LYS A 6 3.24 -2.08 19.76
CA LYS A 6 4.60 -2.18 19.22
C LYS A 6 4.63 -1.90 17.73
N LEU A 7 5.64 -1.14 17.31
CA LEU A 7 5.95 -0.91 15.90
C LEU A 7 7.23 -1.66 15.54
N LEU A 8 7.15 -2.51 14.52
CA LEU A 8 8.33 -3.10 13.89
C LEU A 8 8.84 -2.16 12.81
N LEU A 9 9.97 -1.48 13.06
CA LEU A 9 10.62 -0.65 12.07
C LEU A 9 11.70 -1.48 11.38
N LYS A 10 11.60 -1.63 10.05
CA LYS A 10 12.62 -2.29 9.24
C LYS A 10 13.19 -1.30 8.23
N VAL A 11 14.51 -1.15 8.22
CA VAL A 11 15.24 -0.33 7.25
C VAL A 11 16.40 -1.17 6.74
N GLU A 12 16.37 -1.51 5.45
CA GLU A 12 17.32 -2.44 4.81
C GLU A 12 17.41 -3.75 5.62
N ASP A 13 18.60 -4.11 6.09
CA ASP A 13 18.86 -5.33 6.88
C ASP A 13 18.71 -5.13 8.40
N ARG A 14 18.30 -3.95 8.84
CA ARG A 14 18.15 -3.61 10.26
C ARG A 14 16.68 -3.59 10.65
N GLN A 15 16.41 -4.07 11.86
CA GLN A 15 15.06 -4.14 12.41
C GLN A 15 15.06 -3.73 13.88
N TRP A 16 14.08 -2.92 14.26
CA TRP A 16 13.87 -2.45 15.62
C TRP A 16 12.44 -2.74 16.06
N ARG A 17 12.28 -3.06 17.34
CA ARG A 17 10.96 -3.17 17.98
C ARG A 17 10.77 -1.96 18.87
N LEU A 18 9.94 -1.02 18.41
CA LEU A 18 9.66 0.22 19.12
C LEU A 18 8.37 0.09 19.92
N ASN A 19 8.36 0.61 21.14
CA ASN A 19 7.17 0.64 21.98
C ASN A 19 6.40 1.93 21.76
N ARG A 20 5.07 1.85 21.73
CA ARG A 20 4.20 3.01 21.63
C ARG A 20 4.22 3.77 22.95
N GLU A 21 4.45 5.07 22.86
CA GLU A 21 4.45 5.98 24.00
C GLU A 21 3.26 6.94 23.93
N VAL A 22 2.74 7.35 25.09
CA VAL A 22 1.67 8.34 25.16
C VAL A 22 2.15 9.66 24.55
N SER A 23 1.31 10.26 23.71
CA SER A 23 1.61 11.53 23.08
C SER A 23 0.35 12.37 22.88
N ALA A 24 0.52 13.69 22.82
CA ALA A 24 -0.59 14.62 22.62
C ALA A 24 -1.11 14.64 21.17
N SER A 25 -0.27 14.28 20.18
CA SER A 25 -0.67 14.29 18.77
C SER A 25 0.11 13.30 17.94
N GLY A 26 -0.61 12.50 17.15
CA GLY A 26 -0.03 11.43 16.35
C GLY A 26 0.33 10.20 17.18
N ASN A 27 1.03 9.27 16.56
CA ASN A 27 1.53 8.07 17.21
C ASN A 27 3.04 8.18 17.37
N ARG A 28 3.52 8.02 18.60
CA ARG A 28 4.94 8.07 18.97
C ARG A 28 5.40 6.67 19.34
N TYR A 29 6.55 6.26 18.83
CA TYR A 29 7.18 4.98 19.10
C TYR A 29 8.65 5.20 19.46
N VAL A 30 9.10 4.55 20.53
CA VAL A 30 10.46 4.74 21.07
C VAL A 30 11.11 3.40 21.34
N GLY A 31 12.40 3.28 21.03
CA GLY A 31 13.19 2.08 21.32
C GLY A 31 14.58 2.15 20.71
N GLU A 32 15.59 1.61 21.41
CA GLU A 32 16.97 1.43 20.90
C GLU A 32 17.57 2.71 20.26
N GLY A 33 17.34 3.86 20.90
CA GLY A 33 17.85 5.16 20.43
C GLY A 33 17.09 5.78 19.25
N ILE A 34 15.95 5.20 18.88
CA ILE A 34 15.05 5.70 17.84
C ILE A 34 13.80 6.28 18.48
N GLU A 35 13.45 7.48 18.04
CA GLU A 35 12.14 8.07 18.25
C GLU A 35 11.44 8.24 16.90
N PHE A 36 10.36 7.50 16.71
CA PHE A 36 9.60 7.45 15.46
C PHE A 36 8.19 7.99 15.66
N TRP A 37 7.78 8.91 14.80
CA TRP A 37 6.48 9.57 14.83
C TRP A 37 5.72 9.31 13.55
N ILE A 38 4.42 9.04 13.69
CA ILE A 38 3.45 9.06 12.59
C ILE A 38 2.45 10.19 12.86
N LYS A 39 2.46 11.21 12.01
CA LYS A 39 1.59 12.39 12.08
C LYS A 39 0.86 12.57 10.76
N GLY A 40 -0.33 11.97 10.64
CA GLY A 40 -1.16 12.07 9.43
C GLY A 40 -0.44 11.49 8.21
N LYS A 41 -0.07 12.34 7.25
CA LYS A 41 0.67 11.96 6.03
C LYS A 41 2.18 11.97 6.20
N GLU A 42 2.69 12.38 7.35
CA GLU A 42 4.12 12.50 7.61
C GLU A 42 4.59 11.45 8.61
N ALA A 43 5.81 10.98 8.41
CA ALA A 43 6.56 10.16 9.36
C ALA A 43 7.87 10.86 9.69
N LEU A 44 8.22 10.95 10.97
CA LEU A 44 9.52 11.47 11.40
C LEU A 44 10.29 10.39 12.14
N MET A 45 11.55 10.21 11.79
CA MET A 45 12.50 9.38 12.51
C MET A 45 13.59 10.29 13.09
N MET A 46 13.83 10.17 14.39
CA MET A 46 14.90 10.85 15.08
C MET A 46 15.81 9.80 15.71
N THR A 47 17.11 9.96 15.47
CA THR A 47 18.19 9.28 16.20
C THR A 47 19.09 10.34 16.81
N GLU A 48 20.10 9.92 17.58
CA GLU A 48 21.06 10.82 18.23
C GLU A 48 21.61 11.92 17.31
N ASN A 49 21.91 11.58 16.05
CA ASN A 49 22.57 12.48 15.11
C ASN A 49 21.79 12.71 13.81
N LYS A 50 20.57 12.20 13.67
CA LYS A 50 19.83 12.27 12.41
C LYS A 50 18.35 12.49 12.62
N ARG A 51 17.79 13.43 11.87
CA ARG A 51 16.35 13.64 11.74
C ARG A 51 15.94 13.42 10.29
N VAL A 52 15.05 12.46 10.07
CA VAL A 52 14.49 12.15 8.75
C VAL A 52 13.00 12.42 8.80
N ASN A 53 12.48 13.15 7.82
CA ASN A 53 11.05 13.32 7.60
C ASN A 53 10.72 12.67 6.26
N CYS A 54 9.71 11.80 6.26
CA CYS A 54 9.16 11.19 5.08
C CYS A 54 7.70 11.64 4.98
N VAL A 55 7.33 12.21 3.84
CA VAL A 55 5.93 12.51 3.54
C VAL A 55 5.40 11.42 2.64
N ARG A 56 4.23 10.85 2.96
CA ARG A 56 3.52 9.93 2.07
C ARG A 56 3.15 10.71 0.82
N ASN A 57 3.97 10.57 -0.22
CA ASN A 57 3.67 11.12 -1.53
C ASN A 57 2.51 10.31 -2.13
N ARG A 58 1.34 10.93 -2.26
CA ARG A 58 0.20 10.30 -2.94
C ARG A 58 0.42 10.19 -4.45
N ASP A 59 1.39 10.94 -4.99
CA ASP A 59 1.72 11.01 -6.42
C ASP A 59 2.89 10.10 -6.80
N ALA A 60 3.54 9.43 -5.83
CA ALA A 60 4.38 8.30 -6.16
C ALA A 60 3.46 7.20 -6.68
N PHE A 61 3.64 6.78 -7.93
CA PHE A 61 2.87 5.73 -8.60
C PHE A 61 2.81 4.49 -7.68
N LEU A 62 1.75 4.39 -6.87
CA LEU A 62 1.57 3.32 -5.92
C LEU A 62 1.17 2.09 -6.73
N ILE A 63 2.15 1.21 -7.00
CA ILE A 63 1.85 -0.11 -7.57
C ILE A 63 0.89 -0.80 -6.59
N GLY A 64 -0.33 -1.12 -7.07
CA GLY A 64 -1.39 -1.75 -6.27
C GLY A 64 -2.40 -0.77 -5.66
N GLY A 65 -2.23 0.54 -5.82
CA GLY A 65 -3.15 1.58 -5.33
C GLY A 65 -3.79 2.42 -6.43
N ASP A 66 -3.39 2.20 -7.69
CA ASP A 66 -4.00 2.80 -8.86
C ASP A 66 -5.45 2.31 -9.00
N ARG A 67 -6.37 3.26 -8.99
CA ARG A 67 -7.76 3.05 -9.40
C ARG A 67 -8.01 3.90 -10.62
N ASP A 68 -8.62 3.32 -11.64
CA ASP A 68 -9.12 4.07 -12.79
C ASP A 68 -10.37 4.90 -12.41
N GLU A 69 -10.95 5.60 -13.38
CA GLU A 69 -12.15 6.42 -13.22
C GLU A 69 -13.38 5.61 -12.74
N HIS A 70 -13.37 4.30 -12.96
CA HIS A 70 -14.41 3.37 -12.52
C HIS A 70 -14.11 2.74 -11.14
N GLY A 71 -12.98 3.10 -10.52
CA GLY A 71 -12.55 2.57 -9.23
C GLY A 71 -11.85 1.20 -9.33
N CYS A 72 -11.56 0.72 -10.54
CA CYS A 72 -10.98 -0.58 -10.80
C CYS A 72 -9.45 -0.54 -10.69
N ASN A 73 -8.87 -1.60 -10.12
CA ASN A 73 -7.43 -1.69 -9.86
C ASN A 73 -6.75 -2.55 -10.93
N GLY A 74 -6.28 -1.89 -11.98
CA GLY A 74 -5.62 -2.54 -13.11
C GLY A 74 -4.36 -3.29 -12.69
N SER A 75 -3.52 -2.71 -11.84
CA SER A 75 -2.29 -3.37 -11.38
C SER A 75 -2.53 -4.61 -10.51
N ALA A 76 -3.67 -4.69 -9.82
CA ALA A 76 -4.11 -5.89 -9.11
C ALA A 76 -4.81 -6.93 -10.01
N GLY A 77 -4.88 -6.68 -11.32
CA GLY A 77 -5.53 -7.56 -12.31
C GLY A 77 -7.06 -7.48 -12.30
N TYR A 78 -7.62 -6.35 -11.84
CA TYR A 78 -9.04 -6.02 -11.89
C TYR A 78 -9.29 -4.86 -12.86
N PRO A 79 -9.09 -5.01 -14.17
CA PRO A 79 -9.41 -3.96 -15.15
C PRO A 79 -10.93 -3.75 -15.28
N TRP A 80 -11.32 -2.54 -15.68
CA TRP A 80 -12.70 -2.22 -16.05
C TRP A 80 -13.11 -2.88 -17.38
N CYS A 81 -14.31 -3.45 -17.41
CA CYS A 81 -14.89 -4.05 -18.61
C CYS A 81 -16.14 -3.30 -19.04
N ARG A 82 -16.07 -2.54 -20.15
CA ARG A 82 -17.19 -1.71 -20.64
C ARG A 82 -18.45 -2.53 -20.92
N LYS A 83 -18.31 -3.73 -21.50
CA LYS A 83 -19.47 -4.60 -21.80
C LYS A 83 -20.19 -5.13 -20.56
N LEU A 84 -19.46 -5.37 -19.48
CA LEU A 84 -20.00 -5.96 -18.25
C LEU A 84 -20.28 -4.93 -17.16
N ASP A 85 -19.94 -3.67 -17.42
CA ASP A 85 -20.08 -2.51 -16.53
C ASP A 85 -19.57 -2.80 -15.11
N GLN A 86 -18.44 -3.52 -15.02
CA GLN A 86 -17.83 -3.91 -13.74
C GLN A 86 -16.33 -4.16 -13.89
N CYS A 87 -15.61 -4.11 -12.75
CA CYS A 87 -14.23 -4.57 -12.68
C CYS A 87 -14.20 -6.10 -12.77
N VAL A 88 -13.49 -6.63 -13.75
CA VAL A 88 -13.43 -8.07 -14.00
C VAL A 88 -12.09 -8.64 -13.59
N ARG A 89 -12.08 -9.90 -13.15
CA ARG A 89 -10.83 -10.65 -12.95
C ARG A 89 -10.35 -11.18 -14.29
N ALA A 90 -9.29 -10.61 -14.83
CA ALA A 90 -8.80 -10.94 -16.17
C ALA A 90 -8.55 -12.45 -16.36
N TRP A 91 -8.01 -13.13 -15.32
CA TRP A 91 -7.76 -14.58 -15.34
C TRP A 91 -9.04 -15.43 -15.32
N GLU A 92 -10.08 -15.01 -14.61
CA GLU A 92 -11.37 -15.71 -14.62
C GLU A 92 -12.09 -15.50 -15.94
N LEU A 93 -11.99 -14.30 -16.51
CA LEU A 93 -12.55 -13.98 -17.81
C LEU A 93 -11.90 -14.82 -18.92
N ALA A 94 -10.58 -14.97 -18.88
CA ALA A 94 -9.84 -15.82 -19.81
C ALA A 94 -10.30 -17.27 -19.73
N ARG A 95 -10.34 -17.84 -18.51
CA ARG A 95 -10.79 -19.22 -18.30
C ARG A 95 -12.22 -19.47 -18.78
N LYS A 96 -13.14 -18.53 -18.55
CA LYS A 96 -14.55 -18.65 -19.01
C LYS A 96 -14.69 -18.61 -20.54
N ASN A 97 -13.76 -17.96 -21.22
CA ASN A 97 -13.79 -17.76 -22.67
C ASN A 97 -12.76 -18.64 -23.43
N GLY A 98 -12.10 -19.58 -22.75
CA GLY A 98 -11.12 -20.48 -23.36
C GLY A 98 -9.85 -19.77 -23.86
N LEU A 99 -9.53 -18.60 -23.29
CA LEU A 99 -8.34 -17.82 -23.65
C LEU A 99 -7.19 -18.13 -22.68
N GLN A 100 -5.97 -18.17 -23.21
CA GLN A 100 -4.77 -18.47 -22.41
C GLN A 100 -4.19 -17.22 -21.75
N ASP A 101 -4.37 -16.05 -22.39
CA ASP A 101 -3.86 -14.78 -21.90
C ASP A 101 -4.99 -13.94 -21.27
N PRO A 102 -4.87 -13.57 -19.97
CA PRO A 102 -5.75 -12.60 -19.33
C PRO A 102 -5.88 -11.27 -20.08
N ALA A 103 -4.81 -10.76 -20.71
CA ALA A 103 -4.85 -9.51 -21.46
C ALA A 103 -5.68 -9.65 -22.75
N GLU A 104 -5.52 -10.77 -23.47
CA GLU A 104 -6.34 -11.12 -24.64
C GLU A 104 -7.82 -11.25 -24.27
N ALA A 105 -8.13 -11.80 -23.09
CA ALA A 105 -9.50 -11.90 -22.61
C ALA A 105 -10.16 -10.55 -22.37
N ILE A 106 -9.42 -9.58 -21.83
CA ILE A 106 -9.92 -8.22 -21.70
C ILE A 106 -10.17 -7.62 -23.09
N ALA A 107 -9.20 -7.69 -24.00
CA ALA A 107 -9.35 -7.14 -25.34
C ALA A 107 -10.55 -7.75 -26.09
N LYS A 108 -10.67 -9.08 -26.15
CA LYS A 108 -11.73 -9.74 -26.93
C LYS A 108 -13.12 -9.64 -26.30
N VAL A 109 -13.20 -9.71 -24.97
CA VAL A 109 -14.50 -9.78 -24.29
C VAL A 109 -15.01 -8.39 -23.96
N CYS A 110 -14.12 -7.45 -23.60
CA CYS A 110 -14.51 -6.13 -23.09
C CYS A 110 -14.46 -4.97 -24.10
N ASP A 111 -13.91 -5.16 -25.33
CA ASP A 111 -14.03 -4.18 -26.44
C ASP A 111 -15.41 -4.15 -27.08
#